data_AF-A0A514XJJ6-F1
#
_entry.id   AF-A0A514XJJ6-F1
#
_cell.length_a   1.000
_cell.length_b   1.000
_cell.length_c   1.000
_cell.angle_alpha   90.00
_cell.angle_beta   90.00
_cell.angle_gamma   90.00
#
_symmetry.space_group_name_H-M   'P 1'
#
loop_
_entity.id
_entity.type
_entity.pdbx_description
1 polymer ?
#
loop_
_entity_poly.entity_id
_entity_poly.type
_entity_poly.pdbx_seq_one_letter_code
_entity_poly.pdbx_strand_id
1 'polypeptide(L)'
;MKVQTIGRILGLLLSLNALPANAEVIRGTESGGGGHVLACYTDNTHKTLESVVLYDLWEQAQLSDMVYLQFKDFAAAYSFIDKQLAKIDDSSFANSWYSRHLESDSNTLYQEVVNGQNGDSSKNTIIRFIGDSSNLKVIPDLGSFIEPNDDRCIIQAMGNYRSNGILYISKPLFEKLSPTSQAAFILHETIYRYRRNFGETNSVYTRRLTAQTMAGTELINADGGLSEYIVNKKAIKCSSTDNSYVFYAFKPAVDSSGIQLQFERIQGFDVLNKTTAARNSTSYFYKDFFGEPHQCAGECTHPEGFVVTNSWTPVDKLPESIMFQRTVSSEGKTIWEIYSSISGASKRIPFSCQTL
;
A
#
# COMPACT_ATOMS: atom_id res chain seq x y z
N MET A 1 67.30 25.42 -59.87
CA MET A 1 66.75 24.60 -58.77
C MET A 1 65.32 25.05 -58.50
N LYS A 2 64.37 24.11 -58.62
CA LYS A 2 62.98 24.23 -58.18
C LYS A 2 62.92 24.04 -56.66
N VAL A 3 62.06 24.78 -55.95
CA VAL A 3 61.12 24.24 -54.95
C VAL A 3 59.89 25.17 -54.89
N GLN A 4 58.72 24.64 -55.24
CA GLN A 4 57.40 25.14 -54.85
C GLN A 4 57.08 24.59 -53.45
N THR A 5 56.42 25.36 -52.59
CA THR A 5 55.39 24.78 -51.70
C THR A 5 54.32 25.79 -51.33
N ILE A 6 53.08 25.35 -51.53
CA ILE A 6 51.78 25.94 -51.22
C ILE A 6 51.46 25.70 -49.73
N GLY A 7 50.84 26.66 -49.06
CA GLY A 7 50.18 26.44 -47.75
C GLY A 7 49.21 27.58 -47.45
N ARG A 8 47.98 27.48 -47.99
CA ARG A 8 46.75 27.09 -47.28
C ARG A 8 46.29 28.08 -46.20
N ILE A 9 45.29 28.85 -46.62
CA ILE A 9 44.24 29.50 -45.84
C ILE A 9 43.68 28.52 -44.81
N LEU A 10 43.69 28.90 -43.53
CA LEU A 10 42.84 28.31 -42.51
C LEU A 10 42.08 29.45 -41.82
N GLY A 11 40.84 29.65 -42.26
CA GLY A 11 39.88 30.50 -41.58
C GLY A 11 39.53 29.88 -40.24
N LEU A 12 39.68 30.69 -39.19
CA LEU A 12 39.30 30.35 -37.83
C LEU A 12 37.76 30.35 -37.75
N LEU A 13 37.15 29.20 -38.02
CA LEU A 13 35.74 28.93 -37.68
C LEU A 13 35.66 28.79 -36.15
N LEU A 14 35.21 29.86 -35.49
CA LEU A 14 34.68 29.80 -34.13
C LEU A 14 33.42 28.94 -34.14
N SER A 15 33.59 27.64 -33.93
CA SER A 15 32.50 26.76 -33.53
C SER A 15 32.04 27.16 -32.13
N LEU A 16 30.99 27.98 -32.04
CA LEU A 16 30.12 28.03 -30.88
C LEU A 16 29.57 26.60 -30.69
N ASN A 17 30.14 25.85 -29.75
CA ASN A 17 29.45 24.69 -29.22
C ASN A 17 28.22 25.21 -28.49
N ALA A 18 27.07 25.02 -29.12
CA ALA A 18 25.78 25.13 -28.47
C ALA A 18 25.80 24.16 -27.28
N LEU A 19 25.88 24.71 -26.07
CA LEU A 19 25.53 23.99 -24.86
C LEU A 19 24.11 23.46 -25.05
N PRO A 20 23.83 22.17 -24.79
CA PRO A 20 22.48 21.66 -24.85
C PRO A 20 21.60 22.50 -23.91
N ALA A 21 20.46 22.92 -24.46
CA ALA A 21 19.46 23.74 -23.79
C ALA A 21 19.20 23.22 -22.37
N ASN A 22 19.32 24.15 -21.42
CA ASN A 22 18.78 24.12 -20.06
C ASN A 22 17.91 22.89 -19.78
N ALA A 23 18.48 21.87 -19.15
CA ALA A 23 17.70 20.88 -18.43
C ALA A 23 16.95 21.64 -17.35
N GLU A 24 15.69 21.97 -17.63
CA GLU A 24 14.80 22.62 -16.70
C GLU A 24 14.73 21.72 -15.48
N VAL A 25 15.36 22.14 -14.37
CA VAL A 25 15.29 21.41 -13.10
C VAL A 25 13.81 21.38 -12.74
N ILE A 26 13.17 20.23 -12.97
CA ILE A 26 11.72 20.10 -12.88
C ILE A 26 11.35 20.16 -11.39
N ARG A 27 11.21 21.37 -10.83
CA ARG A 27 10.78 21.62 -9.44
C ARG A 27 9.26 21.65 -9.40
N GLY A 28 8.66 20.59 -8.90
CA GLY A 28 7.21 20.45 -8.77
C GLY A 28 6.86 20.68 -7.31
N THR A 29 5.76 21.39 -7.09
CA THR A 29 5.02 21.33 -5.83
C THR A 29 4.61 19.86 -5.61
N GLU A 30 5.31 19.18 -4.72
CA GLU A 30 5.22 17.73 -4.48
C GLU A 30 3.81 17.36 -3.98
N SER A 31 3.10 16.53 -4.74
CA SER A 31 1.76 16.05 -4.37
C SER A 31 1.78 14.61 -3.83
N GLY A 32 2.94 13.96 -3.71
CA GLY A 32 3.14 12.61 -3.15
C GLY A 32 4.26 11.83 -3.87
N GLY A 33 4.88 10.87 -3.18
CA GLY A 33 5.91 9.97 -3.71
C GLY A 33 5.32 8.95 -4.66
N GLY A 34 5.91 8.84 -5.85
CA GLY A 34 5.50 7.90 -6.92
C GLY A 34 6.36 6.64 -6.92
N GLY A 35 6.49 6.02 -5.75
CA GLY A 35 7.30 4.83 -5.54
C GLY A 35 8.79 5.11 -5.28
N HIS A 36 9.36 4.35 -4.34
CA HIS A 36 10.78 4.35 -4.01
C HIS A 36 11.43 3.03 -4.39
N VAL A 37 12.73 3.07 -4.67
CA VAL A 37 13.53 1.88 -4.97
C VAL A 37 14.78 1.87 -4.12
N LEU A 38 15.27 0.67 -3.82
CA LEU A 38 16.65 0.45 -3.44
C LEU A 38 17.46 0.33 -4.72
N ALA A 39 18.30 1.33 -5.01
CA ALA A 39 19.24 1.33 -6.11
C ALA A 39 20.63 0.98 -5.59
N CYS A 40 21.17 -0.15 -6.02
CA CYS A 40 22.53 -0.57 -5.68
C CYS A 40 23.47 -0.35 -6.87
N TYR A 41 24.66 0.13 -6.56
CA TYR A 41 25.69 0.49 -7.52
C TYR A 41 26.90 -0.42 -7.39
N THR A 42 27.73 -0.45 -8.44
CA THR A 42 28.96 -1.26 -8.42
C THR A 42 29.93 -0.83 -7.32
N ASP A 43 29.90 0.45 -6.94
CA ASP A 43 30.74 1.05 -5.90
C ASP A 43 30.07 2.27 -5.24
N ASN A 44 30.71 2.81 -4.20
CA ASN A 44 30.21 3.93 -3.41
C ASN A 44 30.24 5.28 -4.16
N THR A 45 30.68 5.34 -5.42
CA THR A 45 30.59 6.57 -6.23
C THR A 45 29.22 6.75 -6.88
N HIS A 46 28.37 5.73 -6.80
CA HIS A 46 26.99 5.69 -7.33
C HIS A 46 26.88 6.09 -8.82
N LYS A 47 27.89 5.72 -9.62
CA LYS A 47 27.92 6.03 -11.07
C LYS A 47 27.30 4.95 -11.94
N THR A 48 27.54 3.68 -11.62
CA THR A 48 27.10 2.55 -12.44
C THR A 48 26.08 1.73 -11.67
N LEU A 49 24.84 1.82 -12.12
CA LEU A 49 23.70 1.12 -11.52
C LEU A 49 23.83 -0.39 -11.75
N GLU A 50 23.92 -1.15 -10.67
CA GLU A 50 24.08 -2.61 -10.69
C GLU A 50 22.71 -3.31 -10.63
N SER A 51 21.88 -2.94 -9.65
CA SER A 51 20.57 -3.52 -9.45
C SER A 51 19.57 -2.51 -8.89
N VAL A 52 18.28 -2.76 -9.14
CA VAL A 52 17.18 -1.98 -8.59
C VAL A 52 16.11 -2.93 -8.09
N VAL A 53 15.64 -2.71 -6.87
CA VAL A 53 14.51 -3.43 -6.28
C VAL A 53 13.48 -2.42 -5.81
N LEU A 54 12.20 -2.71 -6.03
CA LEU A 54 11.14 -1.87 -5.47
C LEU A 54 11.23 -1.87 -3.95
N TYR A 55 11.20 -0.68 -3.34
CA TYR A 55 11.43 -0.53 -1.90
C TYR A 55 10.43 -1.33 -1.07
N ASP A 56 9.17 -1.39 -1.51
CA ASP A 56 8.10 -2.20 -0.91
C ASP A 56 8.51 -3.65 -0.67
N LEU A 57 9.13 -4.26 -1.68
CA LEU A 57 9.56 -5.65 -1.62
C LEU A 57 10.82 -5.79 -0.75
N TRP A 58 11.79 -4.89 -0.93
CA TRP A 58 13.02 -4.96 -0.15
C TRP A 58 12.76 -4.75 1.35
N GLU A 59 11.99 -3.72 1.72
CA GLU A 59 11.66 -3.40 3.11
C GLU A 59 10.96 -4.57 3.80
N GLN A 60 9.97 -5.17 3.16
CA GLN A 60 9.22 -6.29 3.74
C GLN A 60 10.03 -7.59 3.81
N ALA A 61 11.01 -7.77 2.92
CA ALA A 61 11.97 -8.86 3.05
C ALA A 61 12.86 -8.67 4.28
N GLN A 62 13.24 -7.43 4.62
CA GLN A 62 14.02 -7.15 5.84
C GLN A 62 13.18 -7.30 7.12
N LEU A 63 11.89 -6.98 7.07
CA LEU A 63 11.02 -6.98 8.25
C LEU A 63 10.42 -8.34 8.58
N SER A 64 10.22 -9.21 7.60
CA SER A 64 9.38 -10.41 7.77
C SER A 64 9.87 -11.64 7.00
N ASP A 65 11.13 -11.62 6.54
CA ASP A 65 11.76 -12.72 5.79
C ASP A 65 10.89 -13.22 4.61
N MET A 66 10.15 -12.30 3.97
CA MET A 66 9.24 -12.66 2.87
C MET A 66 10.01 -13.11 1.63
N VAL A 67 9.51 -14.18 0.99
CA VAL A 67 10.00 -14.67 -0.29
C VAL A 67 8.99 -14.36 -1.38
N TYR A 68 9.43 -13.66 -2.42
CA TYR A 68 8.54 -13.21 -3.49
C TYR A 68 8.51 -14.16 -4.68
N LEU A 69 7.33 -14.24 -5.30
CA LEU A 69 7.14 -14.93 -6.57
C LEU A 69 8.07 -14.34 -7.63
N GLN A 70 8.76 -15.22 -8.36
CA GLN A 70 9.63 -14.84 -9.47
C GLN A 70 8.89 -15.07 -10.77
N PHE A 71 8.75 -14.01 -11.57
CA PHE A 71 8.08 -14.08 -12.86
C PHE A 71 9.09 -14.03 -13.99
N LYS A 72 8.80 -14.81 -15.04
CA LYS A 72 9.65 -14.90 -16.24
C LYS A 72 9.74 -13.57 -16.98
N ASP A 73 8.63 -12.87 -17.08
CA ASP A 73 8.49 -11.61 -17.81
C ASP A 73 7.39 -10.74 -17.18
N PHE A 74 7.35 -9.47 -17.61
CA PHE A 74 6.46 -8.48 -17.04
C PHE A 74 4.98 -8.80 -17.32
N ALA A 75 4.66 -9.37 -18.48
CA ALA A 75 3.30 -9.75 -18.83
C ALA A 75 2.75 -10.87 -17.93
N ALA A 76 3.58 -11.89 -17.62
CA ALA A 76 3.21 -12.95 -16.68
C ALA A 76 2.98 -12.41 -15.27
N ALA A 77 3.85 -11.49 -14.82
CA ALA A 77 3.72 -10.84 -13.53
C ALA A 77 2.45 -9.96 -13.44
N TYR A 78 2.15 -9.20 -14.50
CA TYR A 78 0.92 -8.41 -14.59
C TYR A 78 -0.33 -9.29 -14.60
N SER A 79 -0.35 -10.39 -15.37
CA SER A 79 -1.48 -11.32 -15.38
C SER A 79 -1.77 -11.92 -14.00
N PHE A 80 -0.74 -12.11 -13.17
CA PHE A 80 -0.95 -12.49 -11.78
C PHE A 80 -1.65 -11.38 -10.98
N ILE A 81 -1.19 -10.13 -11.09
CA ILE A 81 -1.81 -8.98 -10.41
C ILE A 81 -3.26 -8.79 -10.82
N ASP A 82 -3.53 -8.82 -12.11
CA ASP A 82 -4.86 -8.68 -12.70
C ASP A 82 -5.85 -9.69 -12.08
N LYS A 83 -5.42 -10.95 -11.98
CA LYS A 83 -6.19 -12.01 -11.30
C LYS A 83 -6.37 -11.77 -9.80
N GLN A 84 -5.40 -11.16 -9.11
CA GLN A 84 -5.54 -10.85 -7.69
C GLN A 84 -6.50 -9.69 -7.47
N LEU A 85 -6.44 -8.65 -8.31
CA LEU A 85 -7.36 -7.51 -8.23
C LEU A 85 -8.81 -7.91 -8.57
N ALA A 86 -9.00 -8.79 -9.55
CA ALA A 86 -10.32 -9.35 -9.89
C ALA A 86 -10.97 -10.12 -8.73
N LYS A 87 -10.19 -10.70 -7.80
CA LYS A 87 -10.75 -11.35 -6.60
C LYS A 87 -11.30 -10.36 -5.58
N ILE A 88 -10.88 -9.10 -5.63
CA ILE A 88 -11.49 -8.06 -4.83
C ILE A 88 -12.81 -7.59 -5.46
N ASP A 89 -12.96 -7.71 -6.79
CA ASP A 89 -14.17 -7.34 -7.54
C ASP A 89 -15.39 -8.22 -7.20
N ASP A 90 -15.21 -9.53 -7.07
CA ASP A 90 -16.30 -10.52 -6.99
C ASP A 90 -17.14 -10.51 -5.68
N SER A 91 -17.13 -9.42 -4.91
CA SER A 91 -18.03 -9.28 -3.76
C SER A 91 -19.36 -8.64 -4.13
N SER A 92 -20.42 -9.35 -3.75
CA SER A 92 -21.80 -8.85 -3.78
C SER A 92 -22.07 -7.59 -2.94
N PHE A 93 -21.12 -7.15 -2.10
CA PHE A 93 -21.26 -6.01 -1.19
C PHE A 93 -20.32 -4.83 -1.43
N ALA A 94 -19.21 -4.99 -2.15
CA ALA A 94 -18.43 -3.82 -2.57
C ALA A 94 -19.27 -3.05 -3.60
N ASN A 95 -19.49 -1.75 -3.35
CA ASN A 95 -20.08 -0.85 -4.33
C ASN A 95 -19.48 -1.14 -5.71
N SER A 96 -20.29 -1.46 -6.72
CA SER A 96 -19.84 -1.72 -8.13
C SER A 96 -18.94 -0.64 -8.74
N TRP A 97 -18.80 0.50 -8.05
CA TRP A 97 -17.82 1.52 -8.34
C TRP A 97 -16.38 1.06 -8.02
N TYR A 98 -16.15 0.43 -6.86
CA TYR A 98 -14.83 0.00 -6.37
C TYR A 98 -14.04 -0.79 -7.40
N SER A 99 -14.67 -1.83 -7.94
CA SER A 99 -13.98 -2.81 -8.76
C SER A 99 -13.73 -2.35 -10.19
N ARG A 100 -14.73 -1.67 -10.78
CA ARG A 100 -14.59 -1.04 -12.09
C ARG A 100 -13.44 -0.05 -12.14
N HIS A 101 -13.10 0.61 -11.03
CA HIS A 101 -11.98 1.56 -11.01
C HIS A 101 -10.63 0.87 -10.82
N LEU A 102 -10.51 -0.12 -9.93
CA LEU A 102 -9.22 -0.80 -9.70
C LEU A 102 -8.73 -1.59 -10.92
N GLU A 103 -9.59 -2.40 -11.54
CA GLU A 103 -9.20 -3.17 -12.73
C GLU A 103 -8.91 -2.23 -13.91
N SER A 104 -9.78 -1.25 -14.14
CA SER A 104 -9.59 -0.25 -15.20
C SER A 104 -8.31 0.56 -14.99
N ASP A 105 -8.02 0.99 -13.76
CA ASP A 105 -6.81 1.75 -13.43
C ASP A 105 -5.57 0.88 -13.58
N SER A 106 -5.59 -0.38 -13.11
CA SER A 106 -4.50 -1.34 -13.28
C SER A 106 -4.16 -1.56 -14.75
N ASN A 107 -5.16 -1.86 -15.57
CA ASN A 107 -4.95 -2.08 -17.01
C ASN A 107 -4.48 -0.80 -17.69
N THR A 108 -5.03 0.36 -17.34
CA THR A 108 -4.56 1.66 -17.87
C THR A 108 -3.09 1.89 -17.54
N LEU A 109 -2.69 1.72 -16.27
CA LEU A 109 -1.30 1.90 -15.84
C LEU A 109 -0.36 0.91 -16.52
N TYR A 110 -0.75 -0.36 -16.65
CA TYR A 110 0.03 -1.36 -17.36
C TYR A 110 0.25 -0.99 -18.83
N GLN A 111 -0.82 -0.63 -19.55
CA GLN A 111 -0.71 -0.23 -20.95
C GLN A 111 0.15 1.03 -21.10
N GLU A 112 0.02 2.00 -20.20
CA GLU A 112 0.85 3.20 -20.20
C GLU A 112 2.33 2.91 -19.93
N VAL A 113 2.64 1.97 -19.02
CA VAL A 113 4.02 1.52 -18.81
C VAL A 113 4.57 0.86 -20.07
N VAL A 114 3.83 -0.07 -20.67
CA VAL A 114 4.25 -0.77 -21.89
C VAL A 114 4.48 0.23 -23.04
N ASN A 115 3.54 1.16 -23.25
CA ASN A 115 3.65 2.19 -24.30
C ASN A 115 4.82 3.13 -24.03
N GLY A 116 4.99 3.58 -22.78
CA GLY A 116 6.08 4.46 -22.37
C GLY A 116 7.47 3.83 -22.51
N GLN A 117 7.60 2.52 -22.22
CA GLN A 117 8.85 1.78 -22.47
C GLN A 117 9.20 1.76 -23.96
N ASN A 118 8.20 1.60 -24.83
CA ASN A 118 8.32 1.62 -26.29
C ASN A 118 8.53 3.04 -26.88
N GLY A 119 8.55 4.08 -26.04
CA GLY A 119 8.75 5.47 -26.46
C GLY A 119 7.48 6.15 -26.98
N ASP A 120 6.30 5.55 -26.80
CA ASP A 120 5.02 6.18 -27.12
C ASP A 120 4.57 7.04 -25.93
N SER A 121 5.01 8.30 -25.93
CA SER A 121 4.57 9.30 -24.97
C SER A 121 3.37 10.08 -25.54
N SER A 122 2.20 9.45 -25.57
CA SER A 122 0.97 10.14 -25.92
C SER A 122 0.68 11.27 -24.90
N LYS A 123 0.02 12.35 -25.34
CA LYS A 123 -0.18 13.55 -24.48
C LYS A 123 -1.12 13.31 -23.29
N ASN A 124 -1.89 12.23 -23.29
CA ASN A 124 -2.93 11.93 -22.31
C ASN A 124 -2.56 10.80 -21.33
N THR A 125 -1.26 10.51 -21.14
CA THR A 125 -0.84 9.48 -20.20
C THR A 125 -0.78 9.98 -18.75
N ILE A 126 -1.16 9.12 -17.82
CA ILE A 126 -0.96 9.28 -16.37
C ILE A 126 0.51 9.04 -16.02
N ILE A 127 1.22 8.20 -16.77
CA ILE A 127 2.65 7.91 -16.61
C ILE A 127 3.50 8.59 -17.69
N ARG A 128 4.63 9.18 -17.29
CA ARG A 128 5.67 9.68 -18.20
C ARG A 128 7.06 9.25 -17.78
N PHE A 129 7.78 8.60 -18.69
CA PHE A 129 9.17 8.24 -18.46
C PHE A 129 10.11 9.43 -18.70
N ILE A 130 11.09 9.61 -17.80
CA ILE A 130 12.17 10.59 -17.92
C ILE A 130 13.52 9.88 -17.95
N GLY A 131 14.48 10.44 -18.70
CA GLY A 131 15.80 9.83 -18.89
C GLY A 131 16.75 9.97 -17.71
N ASP A 132 16.49 10.88 -16.76
CA ASP A 132 17.38 11.17 -15.63
C ASP A 132 16.61 11.16 -14.31
N SER A 133 17.04 10.31 -13.36
CA SER A 133 16.49 10.24 -12.00
C SER A 133 16.96 11.37 -11.09
N SER A 134 18.01 12.13 -11.47
CA SER A 134 18.60 13.17 -10.61
C SER A 134 17.60 14.28 -10.21
N ASN A 135 16.52 14.43 -10.97
CA ASN A 135 15.44 15.37 -10.72
C ASN A 135 14.30 14.82 -9.83
N LEU A 136 14.36 13.54 -9.46
CA LEU A 136 13.39 12.91 -8.56
C LEU A 136 13.93 12.98 -7.14
N LYS A 137 13.30 13.82 -6.31
CA LYS A 137 13.60 13.88 -4.89
C LYS A 137 12.88 12.75 -4.17
N VAL A 138 13.57 12.14 -3.21
CA VAL A 138 12.94 11.30 -2.19
C VAL A 138 11.95 12.18 -1.42
N ILE A 139 10.68 11.78 -1.42
CA ILE A 139 9.62 12.49 -0.72
C ILE A 139 9.56 11.90 0.70
N PRO A 140 9.38 12.72 1.75
CA PRO A 140 9.30 12.26 3.13
C PRO A 140 8.01 11.47 3.47
N ASP A 141 7.32 10.90 2.48
CA ASP A 141 6.11 10.09 2.64
C ASP A 141 6.39 8.61 2.91
N LEU A 142 7.66 8.21 2.92
CA LEU A 142 8.13 6.88 3.33
C LEU A 142 7.77 6.52 4.77
N GLY A 143 7.55 7.52 5.64
CA GLY A 143 7.40 7.31 7.07
C GLY A 143 8.71 6.88 7.71
N SER A 144 8.68 5.91 8.63
CA SER A 144 9.90 5.23 9.10
C SER A 144 10.40 4.31 7.99
N PHE A 145 11.67 4.45 7.59
CA PHE A 145 12.30 3.61 6.59
C PHE A 145 13.51 2.91 7.19
N ILE A 146 13.83 1.73 6.66
CA ILE A 146 15.05 0.98 6.99
C ILE A 146 16.16 1.48 6.08
N GLU A 147 17.25 1.96 6.68
CA GLU A 147 18.46 2.32 5.96
C GLU A 147 19.18 1.03 5.49
N PRO A 148 19.64 0.97 4.22
CA PRO A 148 20.44 -0.14 3.76
C PRO A 148 21.80 -0.17 4.47
N ASN A 149 22.27 -1.37 4.83
CA ASN A 149 23.57 -1.57 5.49
C ASN A 149 24.77 -1.60 4.51
N ASP A 150 24.53 -1.50 3.21
CA ASP A 150 25.56 -1.47 2.17
C ASP A 150 25.64 -0.05 1.60
N ASP A 151 26.80 0.61 1.77
CA ASP A 151 27.05 1.99 1.30
C ASP A 151 26.91 2.16 -0.22
N ARG A 152 26.95 1.05 -0.97
CA ARG A 152 26.71 1.05 -2.42
C ARG A 152 25.22 1.14 -2.77
N CYS A 153 24.33 0.95 -1.81
CA CYS A 153 22.90 0.95 -2.01
C CYS A 153 22.25 2.18 -1.38
N ILE A 154 21.40 2.87 -2.14
CA ILE A 154 20.70 4.06 -1.68
C ILE A 154 19.22 4.00 -2.03
N ILE A 155 18.39 4.59 -1.17
CA ILE A 155 16.96 4.77 -1.45
C ILE A 155 16.80 5.96 -2.38
N GLN A 156 16.15 5.73 -3.52
CA GLN A 156 15.87 6.75 -4.51
C GLN A 156 14.39 6.79 -4.85
N ALA A 157 13.87 7.98 -5.16
CA ALA A 157 12.56 8.09 -5.77
C ALA A 157 12.63 7.56 -7.21
N MET A 158 11.80 6.58 -7.51
CA MET A 158 11.66 6.07 -8.87
C MET A 158 10.62 6.87 -9.65
N GLY A 159 9.61 7.39 -8.97
CA GLY A 159 8.67 8.31 -9.57
C GLY A 159 8.17 9.37 -8.61
N ASN A 160 7.64 10.46 -9.17
CA ASN A 160 7.02 11.56 -8.42
C ASN A 160 5.78 12.07 -9.14
N TYR A 161 4.70 12.25 -8.38
CA TYR A 161 3.50 12.93 -8.86
C TYR A 161 3.73 14.43 -8.96
N ARG A 162 3.20 15.03 -10.03
CA ARG A 162 3.10 16.48 -10.19
C ARG A 162 1.71 16.97 -9.82
N SER A 163 1.57 18.29 -9.71
CA SER A 163 0.28 18.96 -9.46
C SER A 163 -0.78 18.70 -10.53
N ASN A 164 -0.38 18.29 -11.74
CA ASN A 164 -1.29 17.88 -12.81
C ASN A 164 -1.70 16.40 -12.75
N GLY A 165 -1.33 15.67 -11.71
CA GLY A 165 -1.67 14.25 -11.53
C GLY A 165 -0.83 13.27 -12.35
N ILE A 166 0.12 13.74 -13.15
CA ILE A 166 1.02 12.88 -13.93
C ILE A 166 2.14 12.36 -13.03
N LEU A 167 2.36 11.05 -13.11
CA LEU A 167 3.46 10.32 -12.49
C LEU A 167 4.67 10.28 -13.42
N TYR A 168 5.75 10.96 -13.02
CA TYR A 168 7.01 10.94 -13.78
C TYR A 168 7.91 9.85 -13.23
N ILE A 169 8.33 8.90 -14.07
CA ILE A 169 9.11 7.72 -13.69
C ILE A 169 10.51 7.79 -14.31
N SER A 170 11.55 7.55 -13.53
CA SER A 170 12.91 7.37 -14.05
C SER A 170 12.99 6.09 -14.90
N LYS A 171 13.19 6.26 -16.20
CA LYS A 171 13.34 5.16 -17.15
C LYS A 171 14.52 4.24 -16.81
N PRO A 172 15.74 4.75 -16.52
CA PRO A 172 16.86 3.88 -16.16
C PRO A 172 16.62 3.02 -14.92
N LEU A 173 15.94 3.57 -13.89
CA LEU A 173 15.61 2.81 -12.69
C LEU A 173 14.55 1.74 -12.99
N PHE A 174 13.48 2.11 -13.69
CA PHE A 174 12.37 1.21 -14.00
C PHE A 174 12.80 0.04 -14.91
N GLU A 175 13.64 0.31 -15.92
CA GLU A 175 14.16 -0.72 -16.82
C GLU A 175 15.13 -1.69 -16.12
N LYS A 176 15.69 -1.31 -14.97
CA LYS A 176 16.54 -2.18 -14.15
C LYS A 176 15.80 -3.01 -13.11
N LEU A 177 14.51 -2.75 -12.91
CA LEU A 177 13.68 -3.60 -12.08
C LEU A 177 13.52 -5.00 -12.68
N SER A 178 13.45 -6.01 -11.82
CA SER A 178 12.98 -7.34 -12.23
C SER A 178 11.51 -7.29 -12.65
N PRO A 179 11.02 -8.27 -13.47
CA PRO A 179 9.59 -8.37 -13.78
C PRO A 179 8.68 -8.36 -12.55
N THR A 180 9.09 -9.05 -11.47
CA THR A 180 8.41 -9.02 -10.18
C THR A 180 8.33 -7.59 -9.62
N SER A 181 9.42 -6.83 -9.64
CA SER A 181 9.43 -5.47 -9.09
C SER A 181 8.67 -4.46 -9.97
N GLN A 182 8.70 -4.62 -11.30
CA GLN A 182 7.89 -3.81 -12.22
C GLN A 182 6.40 -4.03 -11.98
N ALA A 183 5.99 -5.29 -11.82
CA ALA A 183 4.63 -5.65 -11.49
C ALA A 183 4.20 -5.12 -10.12
N ALA A 184 5.05 -5.30 -9.10
CA ALA A 184 4.81 -4.75 -7.77
C ALA A 184 4.60 -3.22 -7.80
N PHE A 185 5.32 -2.51 -8.66
CA PHE A 185 5.11 -1.08 -8.86
C PHE A 185 3.72 -0.77 -9.44
N ILE A 186 3.27 -1.48 -10.47
CA ILE A 186 1.92 -1.30 -11.02
C ILE A 186 0.86 -1.56 -9.94
N LEU A 187 1.02 -2.64 -9.17
CA LEU A 187 0.11 -2.97 -8.07
C LEU A 187 0.08 -1.87 -7.02
N HIS A 188 1.26 -1.35 -6.61
CA HIS A 188 1.38 -0.23 -5.69
C HIS A 188 0.61 0.98 -6.20
N GLU A 189 0.92 1.47 -7.40
CA GLU A 189 0.31 2.70 -7.90
C GLU A 189 -1.20 2.55 -8.10
N THR A 190 -1.66 1.35 -8.49
CA THR A 190 -3.09 1.04 -8.60
C THR A 190 -3.80 1.15 -7.25
N ILE A 191 -3.29 0.45 -6.23
CA ILE A 191 -3.88 0.45 -4.88
C ILE A 191 -3.77 1.85 -4.27
N TYR A 192 -2.61 2.49 -4.40
CA TYR A 192 -2.35 3.78 -3.79
C TYR A 192 -3.25 4.86 -4.37
N ARG A 193 -3.36 4.94 -5.70
CA ARG A 193 -4.26 5.89 -6.37
C ARG A 193 -5.71 5.71 -5.93
N TYR A 194 -6.16 4.47 -5.81
CA TYR A 194 -7.48 4.18 -5.24
C TYR A 194 -7.59 4.71 -3.81
N ARG A 195 -6.68 4.35 -2.90
CA ARG A 195 -6.74 4.72 -1.47
C ARG A 195 -6.58 6.22 -1.23
N ARG A 196 -5.85 6.95 -2.08
CA ARG A 196 -5.75 8.41 -2.00
C ARG A 196 -7.09 9.11 -2.21
N ASN A 197 -7.98 8.55 -3.04
CA ASN A 197 -9.35 9.07 -3.17
C ASN A 197 -10.15 8.95 -1.87
N PHE A 198 -9.71 8.10 -0.94
CA PHE A 198 -10.28 7.89 0.40
C PHE A 198 -9.44 8.52 1.51
N GLY A 199 -8.50 9.41 1.16
CA GLY A 199 -7.74 10.21 2.14
C GLY A 199 -6.41 9.59 2.58
N GLU A 200 -5.88 8.60 1.86
CA GLU A 200 -4.58 8.03 2.22
C GLU A 200 -3.48 9.08 1.95
N THR A 201 -2.70 9.35 2.99
CA THR A 201 -1.66 10.41 2.99
C THR A 201 -0.24 9.86 2.91
N ASN A 202 -0.06 8.57 3.14
CA ASN A 202 1.21 7.85 3.02
C ASN A 202 0.98 6.45 2.45
N SER A 203 1.99 5.81 1.89
CA SER A 203 1.83 4.53 1.21
C SER A 203 2.03 3.31 2.12
N VAL A 204 2.14 3.45 3.44
CA VAL A 204 2.54 2.34 4.36
C VAL A 204 1.66 1.09 4.19
N TYR A 205 0.33 1.26 4.17
CA TYR A 205 -0.59 0.12 3.96
C TYR A 205 -0.42 -0.47 2.56
N THR A 206 -0.38 0.39 1.54
CA THR A 206 -0.22 -0.03 0.15
C THR A 206 1.07 -0.82 -0.07
N ARG A 207 2.20 -0.38 0.49
CA ARG A 207 3.50 -1.09 0.42
C ARG A 207 3.42 -2.50 0.99
N ARG A 208 2.81 -2.64 2.17
CA ARG A 208 2.62 -3.94 2.83
C ARG A 208 1.73 -4.86 2.02
N LEU A 209 0.60 -4.34 1.53
CA LEU A 209 -0.33 -5.13 0.73
C LEU A 209 0.32 -5.59 -0.58
N THR A 210 1.01 -4.69 -1.28
CA THR A 210 1.81 -5.02 -2.46
C THR A 210 2.80 -6.15 -2.18
N ALA A 211 3.62 -6.02 -1.13
CA ALA A 211 4.60 -7.06 -0.79
C ALA A 211 3.94 -8.41 -0.47
N GLN A 212 2.85 -8.43 0.31
CA GLN A 212 2.10 -9.63 0.64
C GLN A 212 1.55 -10.32 -0.62
N THR A 213 0.93 -9.55 -1.53
CA THR A 213 0.42 -10.08 -2.79
C THR A 213 1.54 -10.68 -3.64
N MET A 214 2.68 -9.99 -3.73
CA MET A 214 3.83 -10.46 -4.50
C MET A 214 4.55 -11.65 -3.84
N ALA A 215 4.33 -11.88 -2.55
CA ALA A 215 4.72 -13.10 -1.84
C ALA A 215 3.74 -14.27 -2.05
N GLY A 216 2.71 -14.08 -2.89
CA GLY A 216 1.71 -15.10 -3.19
C GLY A 216 0.55 -15.14 -2.19
N THR A 217 0.47 -14.18 -1.27
CA THR A 217 -0.71 -14.04 -0.41
C THR A 217 -1.88 -13.64 -1.27
N GLU A 218 -2.96 -14.41 -1.19
CA GLU A 218 -4.16 -14.15 -1.97
C GLU A 218 -4.86 -12.87 -1.49
N LEU A 219 -5.20 -11.99 -2.44
CA LEU A 219 -6.12 -10.89 -2.19
C LEU A 219 -7.53 -11.48 -2.11
N ILE A 220 -7.96 -11.75 -0.89
CA ILE A 220 -9.31 -12.19 -0.60
C ILE A 220 -10.13 -11.01 -0.11
N ASN A 221 -11.38 -10.94 -0.55
CA ASN A 221 -12.27 -9.87 -0.12
C ASN A 221 -12.37 -9.80 1.41
N ALA A 222 -12.42 -8.58 1.94
CA ALA A 222 -12.66 -8.34 3.35
C ALA A 222 -14.02 -8.82 3.84
N ASP A 223 -14.98 -9.13 2.96
CA ASP A 223 -16.23 -9.81 3.29
C ASP A 223 -16.20 -11.34 3.03
N GLY A 224 -15.10 -11.84 2.45
CA GLY A 224 -14.92 -13.23 2.09
C GLY A 224 -15.12 -14.17 3.29
N GLY A 225 -16.14 -15.03 3.19
CA GLY A 225 -16.54 -15.97 4.23
C GLY A 225 -17.39 -15.39 5.37
N LEU A 226 -17.73 -14.10 5.35
CA LEU A 226 -18.74 -13.54 6.25
C LEU A 226 -20.17 -13.85 5.79
N SER A 227 -20.37 -14.11 4.50
CA SER A 227 -21.70 -14.32 3.90
C SER A 227 -22.52 -15.37 4.65
N GLU A 228 -21.93 -16.50 5.04
CA GLU A 228 -22.63 -17.51 5.83
C GLU A 228 -23.09 -16.98 7.20
N TYR A 229 -22.26 -16.22 7.90
CA TYR A 229 -22.60 -15.65 9.22
C TYR A 229 -23.60 -14.51 9.11
N ILE A 230 -23.48 -13.67 8.08
CA ILE A 230 -24.41 -12.58 7.78
C ILE A 230 -25.78 -13.14 7.40
N VAL A 231 -25.83 -14.11 6.48
CA VAL A 231 -27.08 -14.76 6.04
C VAL A 231 -27.79 -15.44 7.22
N ASN A 232 -27.03 -16.07 8.12
CA ASN A 232 -27.58 -16.71 9.30
C ASN A 232 -27.85 -15.75 10.47
N LYS A 233 -27.66 -14.44 10.30
CA LYS A 233 -27.87 -13.41 11.34
C LYS A 233 -27.05 -13.63 12.62
N LYS A 234 -25.88 -14.24 12.47
CA LYS A 234 -24.94 -14.56 13.56
C LYS A 234 -23.80 -13.57 13.67
N ALA A 235 -23.69 -12.64 12.72
CA ALA A 235 -22.73 -11.55 12.75
C ALA A 235 -23.38 -10.27 13.29
N ILE A 236 -22.62 -9.52 14.08
CA ILE A 236 -22.97 -8.18 14.53
C ILE A 236 -22.06 -7.20 13.78
N LYS A 237 -22.66 -6.27 13.03
CA LYS A 237 -21.93 -5.19 12.37
C LYS A 237 -21.79 -4.03 13.34
N CYS A 238 -20.57 -3.59 13.55
CA CYS A 238 -20.26 -2.40 14.33
C CYS A 238 -19.62 -1.34 13.45
N SER A 239 -20.03 -0.09 13.67
CA SER A 239 -19.50 1.06 12.96
C SER A 239 -19.24 2.20 13.94
N SER A 240 -18.09 2.86 13.81
CA SER A 240 -17.81 4.06 14.60
C SER A 240 -18.71 5.21 14.17
N THR A 241 -18.93 6.17 15.05
CA THR A 241 -19.74 7.37 14.74
C THR A 241 -19.19 8.20 13.59
N ASP A 242 -17.87 8.20 13.41
CA ASP A 242 -17.18 8.86 12.30
C ASP A 242 -16.96 7.94 11.08
N ASN A 243 -17.49 6.71 11.12
CA ASN A 243 -17.34 5.69 10.10
C ASN A 243 -15.88 5.35 9.75
N SER A 244 -14.93 5.71 10.61
CA SER A 244 -13.52 5.38 10.47
C SER A 244 -13.23 3.90 10.75
N TYR A 245 -14.08 3.20 11.49
CA TYR A 245 -13.95 1.77 11.74
C TYR A 245 -15.27 1.07 11.47
N VAL A 246 -15.22 0.02 10.66
CA VAL A 246 -16.36 -0.86 10.39
C VAL A 246 -15.86 -2.29 10.49
N PHE A 247 -16.52 -3.10 11.32
CA PHE A 247 -16.16 -4.50 11.49
C PHE A 247 -17.37 -5.37 11.80
N TYR A 248 -17.22 -6.66 11.54
CA TYR A 248 -18.18 -7.70 11.85
C TYR A 248 -17.61 -8.54 12.99
N ALA A 249 -18.36 -8.68 14.08
CA ALA A 249 -18.05 -9.63 15.12
C ALA A 249 -18.91 -10.89 14.95
N PHE A 250 -18.29 -12.05 14.99
CA PHE A 250 -18.98 -13.33 14.87
C PHE A 250 -18.24 -14.43 15.63
N LYS A 251 -18.96 -15.51 15.93
CA LYS A 251 -18.40 -16.73 16.49
C LYS A 251 -18.06 -17.69 15.35
N PRO A 252 -16.83 -18.17 15.21
CA PRO A 252 -16.49 -19.15 14.18
C PRO A 252 -17.26 -20.46 14.41
N ALA A 253 -17.71 -21.11 13.32
CA ALA A 253 -18.55 -22.31 13.37
C ALA A 253 -17.90 -23.54 14.03
N VAL A 254 -16.57 -23.54 14.22
CA VAL A 254 -15.80 -24.71 14.70
C VAL A 254 -15.15 -24.40 16.04
N ASP A 255 -15.67 -25.01 17.12
CA ASP A 255 -15.07 -25.27 18.46
C ASP A 255 -14.22 -24.19 19.14
N SER A 256 -14.25 -22.96 18.65
CA SER A 256 -13.55 -21.83 19.24
C SER A 256 -14.51 -21.11 20.19
N SER A 257 -14.11 -21.02 21.45
CA SER A 257 -14.75 -20.16 22.45
C SER A 257 -14.52 -18.67 22.17
N GLY A 258 -13.88 -18.32 21.06
CA GLY A 258 -13.44 -16.97 20.75
C GLY A 258 -14.39 -16.19 19.85
N ILE A 259 -14.26 -14.87 19.93
CA ILE A 259 -14.85 -13.93 18.96
C ILE A 259 -13.82 -13.66 17.88
N GLN A 260 -14.28 -13.68 16.63
CA GLN A 260 -13.55 -13.12 15.51
C GLN A 260 -14.17 -11.77 15.15
N LEU A 261 -13.32 -10.77 15.00
CA LEU A 261 -13.64 -9.50 14.38
C LEU A 261 -13.06 -9.55 12.97
N GLN A 262 -13.85 -9.18 11.96
CA GLN A 262 -13.40 -9.03 10.58
C GLN A 262 -13.65 -7.59 10.16
N PHE A 263 -12.59 -6.88 9.80
CA PHE A 263 -12.67 -5.45 9.49
C PHE A 263 -13.04 -5.23 8.03
N GLU A 264 -14.04 -4.38 7.81
CA GLU A 264 -14.37 -3.78 6.51
C GLU A 264 -13.62 -2.46 6.33
N ARG A 265 -13.44 -1.69 7.41
CA ARG A 265 -12.77 -0.39 7.40
C ARG A 265 -11.92 -0.16 8.65
N ILE A 266 -10.73 0.41 8.45
CA ILE A 266 -9.81 0.80 9.52
C ILE A 266 -9.32 2.23 9.24
N GLN A 267 -9.50 3.13 10.20
CA GLN A 267 -9.10 4.54 10.12
C GLN A 267 -9.64 5.30 8.89
N GLY A 268 -10.85 4.96 8.43
CA GLY A 268 -11.47 5.56 7.25
C GLY A 268 -11.14 4.83 5.96
N PHE A 269 -10.23 3.87 5.98
CA PHE A 269 -9.80 3.13 4.80
C PHE A 269 -10.46 1.77 4.69
N ASP A 270 -11.04 1.49 3.53
CA ASP A 270 -11.52 0.16 3.22
C ASP A 270 -10.34 -0.83 3.29
N VAL A 271 -10.62 -1.98 3.87
CA VAL A 271 -9.67 -3.07 4.03
C VAL A 271 -9.72 -3.90 2.75
N LEU A 272 -8.60 -4.03 2.05
CA LEU A 272 -8.56 -4.67 0.73
C LEU A 272 -8.24 -6.18 0.79
N ASN A 273 -7.91 -6.68 1.98
CA ASN A 273 -7.69 -8.09 2.27
C ASN A 273 -8.34 -8.50 3.59
N LYS A 274 -8.85 -9.72 3.71
CA LYS A 274 -9.44 -10.21 4.97
C LYS A 274 -8.52 -9.97 6.17
N THR A 275 -8.85 -8.96 6.97
CA THR A 275 -8.14 -8.57 8.18
C THR A 275 -9.00 -8.99 9.35
N THR A 276 -8.51 -9.93 10.14
CA THR A 276 -9.22 -10.46 11.30
C THR A 276 -8.49 -10.15 12.60
N ALA A 277 -9.24 -10.04 13.68
CA ALA A 277 -8.75 -10.14 15.04
C ALA A 277 -9.45 -11.31 15.70
N ALA A 278 -8.70 -12.25 16.28
CA ALA A 278 -9.29 -13.32 17.06
C ALA A 278 -8.88 -13.17 18.51
N ARG A 279 -9.84 -13.37 19.42
CA ARG A 279 -9.54 -13.50 20.84
C ARG A 279 -10.05 -14.84 21.35
N ASN A 280 -9.12 -15.69 21.78
CA ASN A 280 -9.44 -16.87 22.57
C ASN A 280 -9.82 -16.40 23.98
N SER A 281 -11.08 -16.10 24.22
CA SER A 281 -11.53 -15.83 25.59
C SER A 281 -12.89 -16.46 25.84
N THR A 282 -12.96 -17.23 26.92
CA THR A 282 -14.19 -17.65 27.62
C THR A 282 -14.93 -16.49 28.30
N SER A 283 -14.67 -15.23 27.94
CA SER A 283 -14.92 -14.05 28.78
C SER A 283 -16.11 -13.16 28.38
N TYR A 284 -16.50 -12.35 29.36
CA TYR A 284 -17.67 -11.47 29.51
C TYR A 284 -18.02 -10.63 28.28
N PHE A 285 -17.03 -10.24 27.47
CA PHE A 285 -17.25 -9.59 26.17
C PHE A 285 -18.33 -10.28 25.35
N TYR A 286 -18.25 -11.62 25.24
CA TYR A 286 -19.14 -12.39 24.38
C TYR A 286 -20.60 -12.34 24.83
N LYS A 287 -20.84 -12.52 26.13
CA LYS A 287 -22.19 -12.44 26.68
C LYS A 287 -22.80 -11.06 26.52
N ASP A 288 -21.99 -10.02 26.73
CA ASP A 288 -22.43 -8.63 26.54
C ASP A 288 -22.71 -8.29 25.08
N PHE A 289 -21.89 -8.79 24.16
CA PHE A 289 -21.99 -8.46 22.73
C PHE A 289 -23.17 -9.17 22.07
N PHE A 290 -23.40 -10.45 22.39
CA PHE A 290 -24.47 -11.27 21.82
C PHE A 290 -25.73 -11.34 22.67
N GLY A 291 -25.81 -10.58 23.76
CA GLY A 291 -26.99 -10.50 24.62
C GLY A 291 -27.29 -11.78 25.41
N GLU A 292 -26.28 -12.62 25.64
CA GLU A 292 -26.47 -13.79 26.51
C GLU A 292 -26.53 -13.34 27.99
N PRO A 293 -27.45 -13.89 28.80
CA PRO A 293 -27.66 -13.45 30.17
C PRO A 293 -26.38 -13.55 31.01
N HIS A 294 -26.00 -12.42 31.61
CA HIS A 294 -24.90 -12.33 32.56
C HIS A 294 -25.33 -12.75 33.96
N GLN A 295 -24.58 -13.66 34.58
CA GLN A 295 -24.60 -13.86 36.03
C GLN A 295 -23.39 -13.16 36.63
N CYS A 296 -23.47 -11.83 36.77
CA CYS A 296 -22.50 -11.09 37.55
C CYS A 296 -23.16 -10.70 38.88
N ALA A 297 -22.67 -11.26 39.98
CA ALA A 297 -23.07 -10.84 41.32
C ALA A 297 -22.19 -9.66 41.77
N GLY A 298 -22.39 -8.45 41.23
CA GLY A 298 -21.67 -7.23 41.65
C GLY A 298 -21.32 -6.23 40.54
N GLU A 299 -20.60 -5.15 40.90
CA GLU A 299 -20.02 -4.17 39.97
C GLU A 299 -18.83 -4.76 39.20
N CYS A 300 -18.96 -4.92 37.88
CA CYS A 300 -17.89 -5.43 37.01
C CYS A 300 -17.28 -4.30 36.18
N THR A 301 -16.07 -3.86 36.52
CA THR A 301 -15.21 -3.07 35.62
C THR A 301 -14.03 -3.94 35.19
N HIS A 302 -14.00 -4.34 33.91
CA HIS A 302 -12.89 -5.11 33.35
C HIS A 302 -12.40 -4.47 32.04
N PRO A 303 -11.15 -3.98 31.97
CA PRO A 303 -10.53 -3.61 30.70
C PRO A 303 -10.21 -4.90 29.92
N GLU A 304 -10.78 -5.03 28.73
CA GLU A 304 -10.64 -6.22 27.90
C GLU A 304 -9.93 -5.85 26.57
N GLY A 305 -8.67 -6.23 26.42
CA GLY A 305 -7.90 -5.99 25.19
C GLY A 305 -8.14 -7.07 24.13
N PHE A 306 -8.25 -6.69 22.86
CA PHE A 306 -8.17 -7.63 21.73
C PHE A 306 -6.74 -7.69 21.23
N VAL A 307 -6.30 -8.88 20.84
CA VAL A 307 -5.09 -9.03 20.02
C VAL A 307 -5.56 -9.13 18.58
N VAL A 308 -5.19 -8.16 17.75
CA VAL A 308 -5.48 -8.24 16.32
C VAL A 308 -4.48 -9.21 15.71
N THR A 309 -4.93 -10.42 15.44
CA THR A 309 -4.16 -11.45 14.75
C THR A 309 -4.54 -11.47 13.28
N ASN A 310 -3.74 -10.82 12.42
CA ASN A 310 -3.75 -11.20 11.01
C ASN A 310 -3.36 -12.69 10.98
N SER A 311 -4.24 -13.56 10.49
CA SER A 311 -3.97 -15.00 10.51
C SER A 311 -2.85 -15.44 9.55
N TRP A 312 -2.04 -14.52 9.03
CA TRP A 312 -0.76 -14.79 8.37
C TRP A 312 0.25 -13.67 8.69
N THR A 313 1.31 -14.06 9.43
CA THR A 313 2.59 -13.37 9.76
C THR A 313 2.59 -12.15 10.74
N PRO A 314 3.70 -11.97 11.51
CA PRO A 314 3.71 -11.26 12.79
C PRO A 314 3.43 -9.78 12.66
N VAL A 315 2.49 -9.32 13.47
CA VAL A 315 2.05 -7.93 13.59
C VAL A 315 3.08 -7.17 14.39
N ASP A 316 4.20 -6.79 13.77
CA ASP A 316 4.92 -5.60 14.21
C ASP A 316 4.26 -4.39 13.53
N LYS A 317 3.20 -3.97 14.21
CA LYS A 317 2.47 -2.71 14.09
C LYS A 317 1.43 -2.61 12.97
N LEU A 318 0.28 -3.26 13.18
CA LEU A 318 -0.97 -2.48 13.17
C LEU A 318 -0.81 -1.31 14.15
N PRO A 319 -1.45 -0.14 13.96
CA PRO A 319 -1.43 0.92 14.97
C PRO A 319 -1.61 0.28 16.35
N GLU A 320 -0.64 0.54 17.24
CA GLU A 320 -0.38 -0.19 18.47
C GLU A 320 -1.70 -0.59 19.14
N SER A 321 -1.96 -1.90 19.29
CA SER A 321 -3.13 -2.49 19.96
C SER A 321 -4.49 -1.77 19.78
N ILE A 322 -5.36 -2.28 18.89
CA ILE A 322 -6.79 -1.91 18.93
C ILE A 322 -7.40 -2.56 20.18
N MET A 323 -7.63 -1.78 21.24
CA MET A 323 -8.36 -2.26 22.42
C MET A 323 -9.83 -1.85 22.33
N PHE A 324 -10.73 -2.75 22.70
CA PHE A 324 -12.15 -2.48 22.75
C PHE A 324 -12.57 -2.40 24.21
N GLN A 325 -13.00 -1.22 24.66
CA GLN A 325 -13.51 -1.04 26.01
C GLN A 325 -15.02 -0.90 25.98
N ARG A 326 -15.69 -1.54 26.95
CA ARG A 326 -17.10 -1.29 27.24
C ARG A 326 -17.19 -0.26 28.37
N THR A 327 -17.98 0.79 28.15
CA THR A 327 -18.34 1.76 29.18
C THR A 327 -19.86 1.81 29.29
N VAL A 328 -20.40 1.62 30.49
CA VAL A 328 -21.84 1.81 30.75
C VAL A 328 -22.03 3.23 31.28
N SER A 329 -22.79 4.04 30.57
CA SER A 329 -23.13 5.40 31.01
C SER A 329 -23.98 5.38 32.29
N SER A 330 -24.06 6.52 32.98
CA SER A 330 -24.93 6.70 34.16
C SER A 330 -26.42 6.45 33.86
N GLU A 331 -26.83 6.51 32.59
CA GLU A 331 -28.19 6.23 32.13
C GLU A 331 -28.40 4.75 31.76
N GLY A 332 -27.41 3.88 31.98
CA GLY A 332 -27.46 2.46 31.63
C GLY A 332 -27.20 2.14 30.16
N LYS A 333 -26.95 3.14 29.31
CA LYS A 333 -26.59 2.93 27.91
C LYS A 333 -25.16 2.38 27.82
N THR A 334 -25.01 1.24 27.13
CA THR A 334 -23.69 0.67 26.81
C THR A 334 -23.07 1.43 25.64
N ILE A 335 -21.81 1.85 25.81
CA ILE A 335 -20.97 2.50 24.81
C ILE A 335 -19.74 1.62 24.62
N TRP A 336 -19.51 1.19 23.37
CA TRP A 336 -18.27 0.50 23.00
C TRP A 336 -17.29 1.54 22.48
N GLU A 337 -16.05 1.51 22.97
CA GLU A 337 -14.97 2.42 22.62
C GLU A 337 -13.81 1.64 22.03
N ILE A 338 -13.26 2.09 20.90
CA ILE A 338 -11.93 1.64 20.46
C ILE A 338 -10.89 2.62 20.99
N TYR A 339 -9.83 2.05 21.56
CA TYR A 339 -8.57 2.73 21.82
C TYR A 339 -7.60 2.27 20.74
N SER A 340 -7.12 3.22 19.95
CA SER A 340 -5.97 3.02 19.10
C SER A 340 -4.86 3.88 19.67
N SER A 341 -3.78 3.26 20.16
CA SER A 341 -2.55 4.00 20.44
C SER A 341 -1.85 4.22 19.12
N ILE A 342 -2.10 5.39 18.53
CA ILE A 342 -1.27 5.92 17.46
C ILE A 342 -0.55 7.09 18.11
N SER A 343 0.78 7.07 18.08
CA SER A 343 1.61 8.18 18.55
C SER A 343 1.35 8.62 20.00
N GLY A 344 0.99 7.68 20.89
CA GLY A 344 0.83 7.95 22.33
C GLY A 344 -0.43 8.74 22.74
N ALA A 345 -1.33 9.07 21.81
CA ALA A 345 -2.61 9.71 22.12
C ALA A 345 -3.76 8.71 21.98
N SER A 346 -4.44 8.39 23.09
CA SER A 346 -5.65 7.55 23.05
C SER A 346 -6.84 8.38 22.57
N LYS A 347 -7.28 8.19 21.33
CA LYS A 347 -8.58 8.71 20.87
C LYS A 347 -9.67 7.70 21.21
N ARG A 348 -10.70 8.13 21.94
CA ARG A 348 -11.90 7.34 22.18
C ARG A 348 -12.86 7.52 21.01
N ILE A 349 -13.24 6.42 20.37
CA ILE A 349 -14.18 6.44 19.26
C ILE A 349 -15.39 5.56 19.64
N PRO A 350 -16.59 6.14 19.79
CA PRO A 350 -17.79 5.36 20.11
C PRO A 350 -18.31 4.58 18.90
N PHE A 351 -18.88 3.40 19.15
CA PHE A 351 -19.47 2.52 18.14
C PHE A 351 -20.98 2.32 18.33
N SER A 352 -21.67 2.14 17.22
CA SER A 352 -23.01 1.56 17.15
C SER A 352 -22.89 0.15 16.58
N CYS A 353 -23.54 -0.83 17.21
CA CYS A 353 -23.53 -2.21 16.80
C CYS A 353 -24.97 -2.69 16.55
N GLN A 354 -25.17 -3.42 15.45
CA GLN A 354 -26.46 -4.01 15.09
C GLN A 354 -26.28 -5.46 14.66
N THR A 355 -27.17 -6.33 15.11
CA THR A 355 -27.28 -7.70 14.59
C THR A 355 -27.80 -7.63 13.15
N LEU A 356 -27.14 -8.33 12.23
CA LEU A 356 -27.54 -8.39 10.82
C LEU A 356 -28.69 -9.37 10.58
#